data_AF-A0A7C5GKU9-F1
#
_entry.id   AF-A0A7C5GKU9-F1
#
_cell.length_a   1.000
_cell.length_b   1.000
_cell.length_c   1.000
_cell.angle_alpha   90.00
_cell.angle_beta   90.00
_cell.angle_gamma   90.00
#
_symmetry.space_group_name_H-M   'P 1'
#
loop_
_entity.id
_entity.type
_entity.pdbx_description
1 polymer ?
#
loop_
_entity_poly.entity_id
_entity_poly.type
_entity_poly.pdbx_seq_one_letter_code
_entity_poly.pdbx_strand_id
1 'polypeptide(L)'
;GFNTKILYNRQSLEIEKYLKSYDNLTTDDIFALYYTGHGSNIPDDNADESDGKDEVLVLSDGVRNIPFVDDVLNQNLNVIKAKKLVIFDSCHSGTAHKGNDSRGIMAKTLPSNLLSKPMSKGLIIGWGKEISGNYMVLSASKDYEQSLATTHGSLFTNELYRIFTNSSNKSMESILEEATYNIVRYSKQNNQNPHHPNFSFSNPSYKNISIDDYLQNQKESLQSQLDKMSENPQLNQLRISNALSSYNTNDFVNFSFDTNGARGYLSVLFVERNKVTVLYPNPKVVSKEIQGRYSFPKDFFNFKVRAFKNCNGCQEDKTTIYLLLTPQPLSSLNSMSRDKLLSFSKESNRAKVISKDVELVESQPTKQSSGLLIGRYEFVVR
;
A
#
# COMPACT_ATOMS: atom_id res chain seq x y z
N GLY A 1 8.88 11.15 -7.28
CA GLY A 1 8.92 10.35 -8.51
C GLY A 1 7.66 10.45 -9.36
N PHE A 2 6.66 11.27 -9.00
CA PHE A 2 5.51 11.50 -9.87
C PHE A 2 5.88 12.41 -11.05
N ASN A 3 5.33 12.10 -12.22
CA ASN A 3 5.25 13.07 -13.32
C ASN A 3 4.02 13.94 -13.08
N THR A 4 4.24 15.18 -12.64
CA THR A 4 3.17 16.03 -12.13
C THR A 4 2.67 17.02 -13.18
N LYS A 5 1.35 17.12 -13.29
CA LYS A 5 0.68 18.21 -13.98
C LYS A 5 -0.08 19.05 -12.96
N ILE A 6 0.23 20.35 -12.92
CA ILE A 6 -0.46 21.30 -12.06
C ILE A 6 -1.39 22.15 -12.92
N LEU A 7 -2.64 22.28 -12.49
CA LEU A 7 -3.70 23.02 -13.18
C LEU A 7 -4.18 24.16 -12.30
N TYR A 8 -3.68 25.38 -12.55
CA TYR A 8 -4.13 26.57 -11.82
C TYR A 8 -5.26 27.28 -12.56
N ASN A 9 -6.25 27.77 -11.81
CA ASN A 9 -7.30 28.66 -12.30
C ASN A 9 -7.83 28.15 -13.64
N ARG A 10 -7.74 28.92 -14.72
CA ARG A 10 -8.26 28.56 -16.05
C ARG A 10 -7.84 27.18 -16.54
N GLN A 11 -6.64 26.71 -16.17
CA GLN A 11 -6.18 25.37 -16.56
C GLN A 11 -6.98 24.24 -15.89
N SER A 12 -7.61 24.50 -14.74
CA SER A 12 -8.48 23.54 -14.05
C SER A 12 -9.68 23.13 -14.92
N LEU A 13 -10.11 23.98 -15.86
CA LEU A 13 -11.16 23.66 -16.83
C LEU A 13 -10.77 22.53 -17.79
N GLU A 14 -9.49 22.22 -17.91
CA GLU A 14 -8.98 21.11 -18.73
C GLU A 14 -8.88 19.80 -17.93
N ILE A 15 -9.33 19.73 -16.66
CA ILE A 15 -9.13 18.56 -15.79
C ILE A 15 -9.62 17.25 -16.44
N GLU A 16 -10.79 17.28 -17.09
CA GLU A 16 -11.35 16.11 -17.77
C GLU A 16 -10.43 15.58 -18.87
N LYS A 17 -9.83 16.48 -19.66
CA LYS A 17 -8.87 16.12 -20.72
C LYS A 17 -7.65 15.40 -20.12
N TYR A 18 -7.14 15.89 -18.99
CA TYR A 18 -5.99 15.24 -18.34
C TYR A 18 -6.37 13.90 -17.72
N LEU A 19 -7.51 13.79 -17.04
CA LEU A 19 -7.97 12.51 -16.48
C LEU A 19 -8.10 11.44 -17.57
N LYS A 20 -8.68 11.78 -18.73
CA LYS A 20 -8.77 10.87 -19.89
C LYS A 20 -7.41 10.49 -20.47
N SER A 21 -6.41 11.36 -20.39
CA SER A 21 -5.06 11.07 -20.91
C SER A 21 -4.27 10.03 -20.10
N TYR A 22 -4.78 9.63 -18.94
CA TYR A 22 -4.16 8.63 -18.05
C TYR A 22 -4.80 7.24 -18.18
N ASP A 23 -5.57 6.98 -19.26
CA ASP A 23 -6.23 5.70 -19.54
C ASP A 23 -5.23 4.55 -19.83
N ASN A 24 -4.01 4.91 -20.21
CA ASN A 24 -2.90 4.00 -20.47
C ASN A 24 -2.19 3.50 -19.20
N LEU A 25 -2.46 4.10 -18.04
CA LEU A 25 -1.85 3.67 -16.78
C LEU A 25 -2.37 2.29 -16.38
N THR A 26 -1.47 1.43 -15.92
CA THR A 26 -1.74 0.04 -15.58
C THR A 26 -1.85 -0.15 -14.07
N THR A 27 -2.21 -1.35 -13.62
CA THR A 27 -2.29 -1.70 -12.19
C THR A 27 -0.95 -1.63 -11.45
N ASP A 28 0.16 -1.57 -12.20
CA ASP A 28 1.52 -1.42 -11.68
C ASP A 28 1.93 0.06 -11.57
N ASP A 29 1.06 1.00 -11.92
CA ASP A 29 1.26 2.43 -11.79
C ASP A 29 0.46 3.01 -10.61
N ILE A 30 0.85 4.23 -10.20
CA ILE A 30 0.12 5.02 -9.21
C ILE A 30 -0.33 6.32 -9.85
N PHE A 31 -1.62 6.54 -9.81
CA PHE A 31 -2.24 7.81 -10.13
C PHE A 31 -2.50 8.58 -8.83
N ALA A 32 -2.09 9.85 -8.78
CA ALA A 32 -2.35 10.73 -7.67
C ALA A 32 -3.13 11.97 -8.14
N LEU A 33 -4.24 12.27 -7.47
CA LEU A 33 -5.02 13.48 -7.68
C LEU A 33 -5.08 14.25 -6.36
N TYR A 34 -4.65 15.51 -6.39
CA TYR A 34 -4.82 16.45 -5.28
C TYR A 34 -5.64 17.63 -5.78
N TYR A 35 -6.78 17.87 -5.15
CA TYR A 35 -7.63 19.03 -5.41
C TYR A 35 -7.72 19.89 -4.16
N THR A 36 -7.49 21.19 -4.33
CA THR A 36 -7.75 22.21 -3.31
C THR A 36 -8.53 23.33 -3.97
N GLY A 37 -9.68 23.66 -3.39
CA GLY A 37 -10.57 24.66 -3.96
C GLY A 37 -11.89 24.69 -3.20
N HIS A 38 -12.88 25.29 -3.83
CA HIS A 38 -14.21 25.35 -3.26
C HIS A 38 -15.01 24.10 -3.62
N GLY A 39 -15.79 23.60 -2.67
CA GLY A 39 -16.90 22.71 -2.94
C GLY A 39 -18.24 23.46 -2.96
N SER A 40 -19.24 22.89 -3.62
CA SER A 40 -20.63 23.34 -3.54
C SER A 40 -21.55 22.13 -3.74
N ASN A 41 -22.87 22.35 -3.77
CA ASN A 41 -23.84 21.30 -4.08
C ASN A 41 -24.90 21.87 -5.03
N ILE A 42 -25.43 21.01 -5.89
CA ILE A 42 -26.45 21.33 -6.88
C ILE A 42 -27.58 20.28 -6.84
N PRO A 43 -28.81 20.62 -7.26
CA PRO A 43 -29.94 19.68 -7.18
C PRO A 43 -29.73 18.43 -8.04
N ASP A 44 -30.12 17.28 -7.50
CA ASP A 44 -30.13 15.97 -8.18
C ASP A 44 -31.45 15.77 -8.96
N ASP A 45 -31.36 15.80 -10.29
CA ASP A 45 -32.45 15.44 -11.21
C ASP A 45 -32.53 13.92 -11.61
N ASN A 46 -31.63 13.01 -11.19
CA ASN A 46 -31.68 11.56 -11.47
C ASN A 46 -32.17 10.76 -10.26
N ALA A 47 -32.23 11.40 -9.08
CA ALA A 47 -32.70 10.82 -7.84
C ALA A 47 -31.93 9.54 -7.47
N ASP A 48 -30.66 9.45 -7.82
CA ASP A 48 -29.76 8.39 -7.37
C ASP A 48 -29.14 8.69 -6.00
N GLU A 49 -29.28 9.92 -5.49
CA GLU A 49 -28.82 10.31 -4.17
C GLU A 49 -29.98 10.53 -3.19
N SER A 50 -29.79 10.02 -1.96
CA SER A 50 -30.86 9.97 -0.95
C SER A 50 -31.28 11.35 -0.39
N ASP A 51 -30.47 12.38 -0.56
CA ASP A 51 -30.72 13.75 -0.11
C ASP A 51 -31.12 14.71 -1.25
N GLY A 52 -31.20 14.21 -2.49
CA GLY A 52 -31.59 14.95 -3.68
C GLY A 52 -30.61 16.05 -4.08
N LYS A 53 -29.33 15.93 -3.75
CA LYS A 53 -28.30 16.92 -4.08
C LYS A 53 -26.94 16.30 -4.38
N ASP A 54 -26.49 16.47 -5.61
CA ASP A 54 -25.11 16.17 -5.94
C ASP A 54 -24.13 17.27 -5.43
N GLU A 55 -22.92 16.94 -4.96
CA GLU A 55 -21.93 17.98 -4.52
C GLU A 55 -21.21 18.67 -5.72
N VAL A 56 -20.01 19.26 -5.68
CA VAL A 56 -19.25 19.65 -6.91
C VAL A 56 -17.88 20.15 -6.52
N LEU A 57 -16.86 19.85 -7.32
CA LEU A 57 -15.64 20.65 -7.33
C LEU A 57 -15.90 21.92 -8.12
N VAL A 58 -15.57 23.07 -7.55
CA VAL A 58 -15.68 24.33 -8.28
C VAL A 58 -14.36 24.61 -8.99
N LEU A 59 -14.40 24.53 -10.32
CA LEU A 59 -13.32 24.96 -11.19
C LEU A 59 -13.50 26.47 -11.47
N SER A 60 -12.42 27.18 -11.78
CA SER A 60 -12.53 28.62 -12.02
C SER A 60 -11.54 29.10 -13.06
N ASP A 61 -11.94 30.01 -13.95
CA ASP A 61 -11.01 30.73 -14.84
C ASP A 61 -10.55 32.09 -14.29
N GLY A 62 -10.82 32.36 -13.02
CA GLY A 62 -10.59 33.65 -12.37
C GLY A 62 -11.70 34.68 -12.62
N VAL A 63 -12.69 34.34 -13.46
CA VAL A 63 -13.85 35.19 -13.76
C VAL A 63 -15.16 34.43 -13.50
N ARG A 64 -15.20 33.15 -13.84
CA ARG A 64 -16.37 32.27 -13.74
C ARG A 64 -16.04 31.08 -12.85
N ASN A 65 -17.06 30.60 -12.14
CA ASN A 65 -17.03 29.37 -11.36
C ASN A 65 -17.85 28.31 -12.08
N ILE A 66 -17.18 27.22 -12.48
CA ILE A 66 -17.74 26.13 -13.28
C ILE A 66 -17.82 24.88 -12.40
N PRO A 67 -19.02 24.33 -12.17
CA PRO A 67 -19.19 23.07 -11.45
C PRO A 67 -18.55 21.91 -12.21
N PHE A 68 -17.81 21.05 -11.50
CA PHE A 68 -17.33 19.76 -11.99
C PHE A 68 -17.85 18.64 -11.08
N VAL A 69 -18.42 17.65 -11.73
CA VAL A 69 -19.45 16.72 -11.25
C VAL A 69 -18.80 15.37 -10.89
N ASP A 70 -19.16 14.69 -9.79
CA ASP A 70 -18.69 13.35 -9.37
C ASP A 70 -18.97 12.35 -10.42
N ASP A 71 -20.14 12.38 -11.04
CA ASP A 71 -20.49 11.37 -12.00
C ASP A 71 -19.46 11.40 -13.13
N VAL A 72 -19.07 12.60 -13.55
CA VAL A 72 -18.00 12.83 -14.50
C VAL A 72 -16.63 12.48 -13.90
N LEU A 73 -16.33 12.88 -12.67
CA LEU A 73 -15.05 12.57 -12.01
C LEU A 73 -14.85 11.05 -11.83
N ASN A 74 -15.81 10.36 -11.21
CA ASN A 74 -15.88 8.92 -10.99
C ASN A 74 -15.80 8.16 -12.31
N GLN A 75 -16.53 8.58 -13.36
CA GLN A 75 -16.39 7.99 -14.69
C GLN A 75 -14.95 8.09 -15.21
N ASN A 76 -14.34 9.27 -15.11
CA ASN A 76 -12.96 9.47 -15.56
C ASN A 76 -11.93 8.73 -14.69
N LEU A 77 -12.13 8.68 -13.37
CA LEU A 77 -11.29 7.90 -12.46
C LEU A 77 -11.41 6.41 -12.74
N ASN A 78 -12.59 5.91 -13.13
CA ASN A 78 -12.80 4.50 -13.46
C ASN A 78 -12.11 4.05 -14.75
N VAL A 79 -11.78 4.97 -15.65
CA VAL A 79 -10.96 4.67 -16.84
C VAL A 79 -9.50 4.40 -16.45
N ILE A 80 -9.02 5.00 -15.36
CA ILE A 80 -7.64 4.85 -14.89
C ILE A 80 -7.50 3.53 -14.12
N LYS A 81 -6.74 2.56 -14.65
CA LYS A 81 -6.57 1.24 -14.01
C LYS A 81 -5.57 1.22 -12.87
N ALA A 82 -4.74 2.26 -12.77
CA ALA A 82 -3.74 2.43 -11.72
C ALA A 82 -4.32 2.44 -10.31
N LYS A 83 -3.44 2.18 -9.35
CA LYS A 83 -3.70 2.42 -7.93
C LYS A 83 -3.88 3.93 -7.71
N LYS A 84 -4.93 4.34 -6.99
CA LYS A 84 -5.34 5.75 -6.93
C LYS A 84 -5.16 6.33 -5.53
N LEU A 85 -4.34 7.36 -5.39
CA LEU A 85 -4.33 8.24 -4.22
C LEU A 85 -5.08 9.52 -4.57
N VAL A 86 -6.19 9.80 -3.91
CA VAL A 86 -6.98 11.00 -4.15
C VAL A 86 -7.07 11.81 -2.86
N ILE A 87 -6.82 13.11 -2.94
CA ILE A 87 -6.85 14.01 -1.80
C ILE A 87 -7.74 15.20 -2.16
N PHE A 88 -8.80 15.39 -1.39
CA PHE A 88 -9.71 16.53 -1.51
C PHE A 88 -9.56 17.46 -0.32
N ASP A 89 -9.07 18.66 -0.59
CA ASP A 89 -9.09 19.78 0.35
C ASP A 89 -10.14 20.80 -0.09
N SER A 90 -11.40 20.38 0.00
CA SER A 90 -12.61 21.15 -0.28
C SER A 90 -13.70 20.79 0.73
N CYS A 91 -14.76 21.60 0.82
CA CYS A 91 -15.94 21.30 1.63
C CYS A 91 -16.94 20.41 0.86
N HIS A 92 -17.73 19.62 1.57
CA HIS A 92 -18.87 18.87 1.02
C HIS A 92 -20.23 19.55 1.31
N SER A 93 -20.29 20.47 2.29
CA SER A 93 -21.52 21.15 2.70
C SER A 93 -21.64 22.56 2.11
N GLY A 94 -22.59 22.71 1.17
CA GLY A 94 -22.99 23.96 0.51
C GLY A 94 -23.60 25.07 1.41
N THR A 95 -23.59 24.96 2.74
CA THR A 95 -24.08 26.01 3.65
C THR A 95 -23.00 27.07 3.90
N ALA A 96 -22.74 27.98 2.96
CA ALA A 96 -21.80 29.07 3.15
C ALA A 96 -22.13 29.89 4.42
N HIS A 97 -21.49 29.59 5.55
CA HIS A 97 -21.54 30.45 6.71
C HIS A 97 -20.65 31.66 6.41
N LYS A 98 -21.24 32.86 6.36
CA LYS A 98 -20.51 34.13 6.26
C LYS A 98 -19.70 34.37 7.55
N GLY A 99 -18.59 33.66 7.69
CA GLY A 99 -17.55 33.97 8.66
C GLY A 99 -16.59 34.99 8.06
N ASN A 100 -16.96 36.27 8.06
CA ASN A 100 -16.03 37.35 7.74
C ASN A 100 -15.17 37.61 9.00
N ASP A 101 -14.26 36.70 9.32
CA ASP A 101 -13.33 36.88 10.45
C ASP A 101 -12.11 37.66 9.96
N SER A 102 -11.85 38.81 10.57
CA SER A 102 -10.73 39.72 10.29
C SER A 102 -9.34 39.10 10.56
N ARG A 103 -9.29 37.82 10.96
CA ARG A 103 -8.10 36.99 11.21
C ARG A 103 -7.63 36.17 10.00
N GLY A 104 -8.29 36.30 8.85
CA GLY A 104 -7.85 35.64 7.60
C GLY A 104 -8.14 34.14 7.54
N ILE A 105 -9.15 33.65 8.27
CA ILE A 105 -9.66 32.29 8.20
C ILE A 105 -10.88 32.28 7.28
N MET A 106 -10.91 31.39 6.30
CA MET A 106 -11.99 31.31 5.30
C MET A 106 -12.49 29.88 5.10
N ALA A 107 -13.80 29.71 4.96
CA ALA A 107 -14.42 28.45 4.57
C ALA A 107 -14.23 28.18 3.07
N LYS A 108 -13.98 26.92 2.71
CA LYS A 108 -13.79 26.48 1.32
C LYS A 108 -15.09 26.04 0.64
N THR A 109 -16.15 26.81 0.82
CA THR A 109 -17.46 26.58 0.19
C THR A 109 -17.86 27.79 -0.65
N LEU A 110 -18.46 27.57 -1.82
CA LEU A 110 -19.15 28.61 -2.56
C LEU A 110 -20.66 28.40 -2.50
N PRO A 111 -21.46 29.45 -2.20
CA PRO A 111 -22.91 29.35 -2.30
C PRO A 111 -23.33 29.19 -3.76
N SER A 112 -24.38 28.39 -3.99
CA SER A 112 -24.85 27.98 -5.32
C SER A 112 -25.23 29.13 -6.25
N ASN A 113 -25.60 30.29 -5.70
CA ASN A 113 -25.94 31.50 -6.46
C ASN A 113 -24.74 32.22 -7.10
N LEU A 114 -23.50 31.83 -6.80
CA LEU A 114 -22.26 32.39 -7.39
C LEU A 114 -21.67 31.51 -8.50
N LEU A 115 -22.42 30.53 -8.99
CA LEU A 115 -22.04 29.64 -10.09
C LEU A 115 -22.62 30.18 -11.42
N SER A 116 -21.80 30.21 -12.48
CA SER A 116 -22.17 30.84 -13.75
C SER A 116 -22.99 29.90 -14.66
N LYS A 117 -24.23 29.58 -14.27
CA LYS A 117 -25.38 29.08 -15.10
C LYS A 117 -26.48 28.49 -14.19
N PRO A 118 -27.76 28.50 -14.60
CA PRO A 118 -28.73 27.57 -14.02
C PRO A 118 -28.53 26.17 -14.61
N MET A 119 -28.77 25.17 -13.76
CA MET A 119 -28.94 23.73 -14.03
C MET A 119 -27.71 22.78 -14.05
N SER A 120 -28.05 21.61 -13.48
CA SER A 120 -27.57 20.23 -13.52
C SER A 120 -26.25 19.81 -12.83
N LYS A 121 -26.46 19.12 -11.69
CA LYS A 121 -25.86 17.88 -11.13
C LYS A 121 -24.36 17.70 -10.99
N GLY A 122 -23.94 17.07 -9.90
CA GLY A 122 -22.85 17.46 -9.00
C GLY A 122 -21.87 16.36 -8.54
N LEU A 123 -21.30 16.27 -7.31
CA LEU A 123 -20.09 15.52 -6.87
C LEU A 123 -20.03 14.80 -5.48
N ILE A 124 -20.82 13.78 -5.11
CA ILE A 124 -20.55 12.93 -3.92
C ILE A 124 -19.57 11.78 -4.20
N ILE A 125 -18.42 11.72 -3.50
CA ILE A 125 -17.60 10.49 -3.49
C ILE A 125 -18.12 9.55 -2.41
N GLY A 126 -19.22 8.89 -2.74
CA GLY A 126 -19.79 7.82 -1.95
C GLY A 126 -21.28 7.66 -2.24
N TRP A 127 -21.67 6.44 -2.64
CA TRP A 127 -23.05 5.95 -2.75
C TRP A 127 -23.79 6.28 -4.05
N GLY A 128 -23.15 6.03 -5.21
CA GLY A 128 -23.85 5.95 -6.50
C GLY A 128 -23.14 5.06 -7.53
N LYS A 129 -21.83 5.27 -7.74
CA LYS A 129 -20.94 4.38 -8.50
C LYS A 129 -19.56 4.32 -7.84
N GLU A 130 -19.19 3.16 -7.30
CA GLU A 130 -17.89 2.97 -6.66
C GLU A 130 -16.74 3.22 -7.65
N ILE A 131 -15.70 3.93 -7.19
CA ILE A 131 -14.41 3.98 -7.89
C ILE A 131 -13.86 2.55 -7.91
N SER A 132 -13.60 2.02 -9.09
CA SER A 132 -13.09 0.67 -9.29
C SER A 132 -11.58 0.57 -9.02
N GLY A 133 -11.16 -0.61 -8.55
CA GLY A 133 -9.77 -0.94 -8.29
C GLY A 133 -9.26 -0.45 -6.93
N ASN A 134 -7.93 -0.38 -6.78
CA ASN A 134 -7.31 0.00 -5.51
C ASN A 134 -7.29 1.52 -5.36
N TYR A 135 -7.95 2.06 -4.34
CA TYR A 135 -7.98 3.49 -4.07
C TYR A 135 -7.84 3.83 -2.58
N MET A 136 -7.36 5.04 -2.33
CA MET A 136 -7.31 5.73 -1.04
C MET A 136 -7.75 7.17 -1.29
N VAL A 137 -8.82 7.60 -0.64
CA VAL A 137 -9.37 8.96 -0.72
C VAL A 137 -9.22 9.63 0.64
N LEU A 138 -8.57 10.79 0.68
CA LEU A 138 -8.37 11.59 1.88
C LEU A 138 -9.11 12.93 1.72
N SER A 139 -10.20 13.12 2.47
CA SER A 139 -11.02 14.33 2.42
C SER A 139 -10.83 15.21 3.65
N ALA A 140 -10.88 16.53 3.47
CA ALA A 140 -10.62 17.52 4.54
C ALA A 140 -11.74 17.65 5.58
N SER A 141 -12.98 17.32 5.23
CA SER A 141 -14.14 17.41 6.12
C SER A 141 -15.11 16.26 5.87
N LYS A 142 -16.00 16.02 6.83
CA LYS A 142 -17.19 15.20 6.60
C LYS A 142 -18.21 15.94 5.75
N ASP A 143 -19.21 15.19 5.27
CA ASP A 143 -20.24 15.65 4.33
C ASP A 143 -21.00 16.87 4.85
N TYR A 144 -21.24 16.94 6.16
CA TYR A 144 -21.98 18.01 6.83
C TYR A 144 -21.08 19.12 7.42
N GLU A 145 -19.77 19.12 7.12
CA GLU A 145 -18.79 20.03 7.73
C GLU A 145 -18.07 20.87 6.67
N GLN A 146 -17.46 21.98 7.12
CA GLN A 146 -16.71 22.90 6.25
C GLN A 146 -15.23 22.84 6.58
N SER A 147 -14.40 22.56 5.58
CA SER A 147 -12.96 22.70 5.70
C SER A 147 -12.54 24.17 5.77
N LEU A 148 -11.57 24.44 6.66
CA LEU A 148 -11.06 25.78 6.92
C LEU A 148 -9.71 26.00 6.24
N ALA A 149 -9.50 27.23 5.78
CA ALA A 149 -8.22 27.69 5.28
C ALA A 149 -7.76 28.98 5.96
N THR A 150 -6.44 29.15 6.00
CA THR A 150 -5.75 30.33 6.49
C THR A 150 -5.03 31.03 5.34
N THR A 151 -4.47 32.22 5.59
CA THR A 151 -3.59 32.91 4.64
C THR A 151 -2.34 32.10 4.25
N HIS A 152 -1.97 31.09 5.04
CA HIS A 152 -0.81 30.23 4.82
C HIS A 152 -1.19 28.83 4.31
N GLY A 153 -2.41 28.65 3.80
CA GLY A 153 -2.91 27.38 3.29
C GLY A 153 -4.02 26.78 4.14
N SER A 154 -4.59 25.67 3.66
CA SER A 154 -5.66 24.96 4.34
C SER A 154 -5.16 24.15 5.53
N LEU A 155 -5.99 24.05 6.57
CA LEU A 155 -5.61 23.32 7.79
C LEU A 155 -5.33 21.85 7.47
N PHE A 156 -6.14 21.23 6.62
CA PHE A 156 -5.96 19.83 6.25
C PHE A 156 -4.66 19.58 5.45
N THR A 157 -4.43 20.32 4.37
CA THR A 157 -3.19 20.20 3.58
C THR A 157 -1.96 20.48 4.43
N ASN A 158 -2.00 21.51 5.28
CA ASN A 158 -0.87 21.85 6.14
C ASN A 158 -0.57 20.75 7.17
N GLU A 159 -1.61 20.13 7.75
CA GLU A 159 -1.43 18.98 8.64
C GLU A 159 -0.88 17.74 7.91
N LEU A 160 -1.42 17.40 6.74
CA LEU A 160 -0.90 16.29 5.94
C LEU A 160 0.57 16.53 5.56
N TYR A 161 0.89 17.74 5.10
CA TYR A 161 2.26 18.13 4.77
C TYR A 161 3.18 17.95 5.99
N ARG A 162 2.80 18.50 7.16
CA ARG A 162 3.57 18.39 8.41
C ARG A 162 3.78 16.94 8.83
N ILE A 163 2.75 16.10 8.75
CA ILE A 163 2.82 14.71 9.17
C ILE A 163 3.71 13.91 8.21
N PHE A 164 3.49 14.05 6.91
CA PHE A 164 4.27 13.33 5.90
C PHE A 164 5.75 13.76 5.87
N THR A 165 6.07 15.03 6.14
CA THR A 165 7.48 15.47 6.24
C THR A 165 8.20 14.94 7.48
N ASN A 166 7.48 14.74 8.59
CA ASN A 166 8.08 14.37 9.87
C ASN A 166 8.06 12.86 10.13
N SER A 167 7.05 12.14 9.62
CA SER A 167 6.83 10.72 9.91
C SER A 167 5.91 10.06 8.88
N SER A 168 6.44 9.73 7.71
CA SER A 168 5.69 9.01 6.66
C SER A 168 5.29 7.57 7.05
N ASN A 169 5.97 6.96 8.02
CA ASN A 169 5.74 5.58 8.49
C ASN A 169 4.52 5.40 9.41
N LYS A 170 3.77 6.46 9.73
CA LYS A 170 2.55 6.35 10.55
C LYS A 170 1.44 5.66 9.76
N SER A 171 0.62 4.84 10.43
CA SER A 171 -0.57 4.25 9.82
C SER A 171 -1.57 5.33 9.42
N MET A 172 -2.39 5.08 8.39
CA MET A 172 -3.42 6.03 7.98
C MET A 172 -4.39 6.38 9.11
N GLU A 173 -4.69 5.44 10.01
CA GLU A 173 -5.47 5.70 11.22
C GLU A 173 -4.80 6.72 12.14
N SER A 174 -3.52 6.54 12.47
CA SER A 174 -2.81 7.48 13.33
C SER A 174 -2.67 8.87 12.68
N ILE A 175 -2.52 8.92 11.35
CA ILE A 175 -2.50 10.20 10.61
C ILE A 175 -3.87 10.88 10.69
N LEU A 176 -4.96 10.14 10.51
CA LEU A 176 -6.32 10.66 10.62
C LEU A 176 -6.58 11.21 12.03
N GLU A 177 -6.22 10.46 13.07
CA GLU A 177 -6.38 10.85 14.47
C GLU A 177 -5.59 12.13 14.80
N GLU A 178 -4.33 12.19 14.40
CA GLU A 178 -3.46 13.34 14.66
C GLU A 178 -3.94 14.60 13.91
N ALA A 179 -4.26 14.45 12.61
CA ALA A 179 -4.80 15.56 11.81
C ALA A 179 -6.13 16.07 12.41
N THR A 180 -7.03 15.15 12.78
CA THR A 180 -8.30 15.49 13.44
C THR A 180 -8.06 16.25 14.74
N TYR A 181 -7.17 15.75 15.61
CA TYR A 181 -6.87 16.39 16.88
C TYR A 181 -6.35 17.82 16.70
N ASN A 182 -5.41 18.03 15.78
CA ASN A 182 -4.81 19.35 15.55
C ASN A 182 -5.80 20.34 14.91
N ILE A 183 -6.57 19.90 13.92
CA ILE A 183 -7.58 20.73 13.26
C ILE A 183 -8.67 21.16 14.26
N VAL A 184 -9.19 20.22 15.05
CA VAL A 184 -10.21 20.51 16.07
C VAL A 184 -9.65 21.46 17.13
N ARG A 185 -8.41 21.25 17.59
CA ARG A 185 -7.74 22.13 18.55
C ARG A 185 -7.58 23.54 18.01
N TYR A 186 -7.07 23.68 16.78
CA TYR A 186 -6.90 24.97 16.12
C TYR A 186 -8.24 25.70 15.96
N SER A 187 -9.27 24.99 15.51
CA SER A 187 -10.61 25.55 15.30
C SER A 187 -11.20 26.09 16.62
N LYS A 188 -11.11 25.30 17.70
CA LYS A 188 -11.58 25.71 19.04
C LYS A 188 -10.82 26.91 19.59
N GLN A 189 -9.50 26.96 19.42
CA GLN A 189 -8.67 28.09 19.88
C GLN A 189 -8.99 29.40 19.15
N ASN A 190 -9.53 29.32 17.94
CA ASN A 190 -9.87 30.48 17.11
C ASN A 190 -11.37 30.79 17.08
N ASN A 191 -12.19 30.12 17.90
CA ASN A 191 -13.65 30.23 17.92
C ASN A 191 -14.30 29.93 16.55
N GLN A 192 -13.76 28.95 15.83
CA GLN A 192 -14.27 28.47 14.55
C GLN A 192 -14.93 27.09 14.71
N ASN A 193 -15.88 26.78 13.82
CA ASN A 193 -16.50 25.46 13.77
C ASN A 193 -15.45 24.42 13.35
N PRO A 194 -15.23 23.36 14.15
CA PRO A 194 -14.26 22.33 13.79
C PRO A 194 -14.74 21.51 12.60
N HIS A 195 -13.78 20.98 11.85
CA HIS A 195 -14.02 19.96 10.83
C HIS A 195 -13.15 18.73 11.08
N HIS A 196 -13.62 17.59 10.61
CA HIS A 196 -13.00 16.30 10.80
C HIS A 196 -12.66 15.74 9.41
N PRO A 197 -11.37 15.51 9.12
CA PRO A 197 -10.99 14.78 7.92
C PRO A 197 -11.67 13.41 7.87
N ASN A 198 -11.85 12.89 6.66
CA ASN A 198 -12.45 11.59 6.42
C ASN A 198 -11.59 10.80 5.42
N PHE A 199 -11.17 9.59 5.78
CA PHE A 199 -10.37 8.73 4.91
C PHE A 199 -11.21 7.53 4.46
N SER A 200 -11.33 7.34 3.15
CA SER A 200 -12.03 6.23 2.52
C SER A 200 -11.06 5.34 1.76
N PHE A 201 -11.27 4.03 1.84
CA PHE A 201 -10.36 3.03 1.29
C PHE A 201 -11.13 1.97 0.53
N SER A 202 -10.60 1.53 -0.61
CA SER A 202 -11.12 0.36 -1.33
C SER A 202 -10.89 -0.95 -0.58
N ASN A 203 -9.90 -0.96 0.34
CA ASN A 203 -9.56 -2.11 1.17
C ASN A 203 -9.38 -1.65 2.62
N PRO A 204 -10.14 -2.19 3.59
CA PRO A 204 -10.04 -1.82 5.01
C PRO A 204 -8.63 -1.96 5.60
N SER A 205 -7.79 -2.85 5.07
CA SER A 205 -6.41 -3.03 5.55
C SER A 205 -5.53 -1.79 5.34
N TYR A 206 -5.89 -0.89 4.41
CA TYR A 206 -5.14 0.34 4.15
C TYR A 206 -5.17 1.32 5.33
N LYS A 207 -6.11 1.16 6.24
CA LYS A 207 -6.18 1.90 7.49
C LYS A 207 -4.92 1.72 8.36
N ASN A 208 -4.32 0.52 8.32
CA ASN A 208 -3.23 0.12 9.21
C ASN A 208 -1.83 0.25 8.59
N ILE A 209 -1.72 0.71 7.35
CA ILE A 209 -0.43 0.84 6.64
C ILE A 209 -0.01 2.30 6.52
N SER A 210 1.28 2.52 6.26
CA SER A 210 1.82 3.85 6.00
C SER A 210 1.54 4.34 4.59
N ILE A 211 1.70 5.65 4.36
CA ILE A 211 1.54 6.21 3.01
C ILE A 211 2.62 5.66 2.08
N ASP A 212 3.83 5.42 2.61
CA ASP A 212 4.93 4.83 1.85
C ASP A 212 4.67 3.37 1.48
N ASP A 213 4.01 2.60 2.34
CA ASP A 213 3.57 1.23 2.01
C ASP A 213 2.46 1.22 0.97
N TYR A 214 1.58 2.23 1.00
CA TYR A 214 0.57 2.40 -0.03
C TYR A 214 1.19 2.84 -1.37
N LEU A 215 2.14 3.76 -1.36
CA LEU A 215 2.82 4.26 -2.55
C LEU A 215 3.93 3.34 -3.07
N GLN A 216 4.28 2.30 -2.31
CA GLN A 216 4.99 1.18 -2.87
C GLN A 216 4.01 0.41 -3.78
N ASN A 217 4.09 0.68 -5.08
CA ASN A 217 3.73 -0.30 -6.10
C ASN A 217 4.33 -1.63 -5.68
N GLN A 218 3.55 -2.72 -5.77
CA GLN A 218 3.95 -4.04 -5.30
C GLN A 218 5.45 -4.21 -5.51
N LYS A 219 6.27 -4.00 -4.46
CA LYS A 219 7.63 -4.51 -4.45
C LYS A 219 7.43 -5.95 -4.83
N GLU A 220 8.14 -6.40 -5.88
CA GLU A 220 8.15 -7.79 -6.33
C GLU A 220 7.89 -8.68 -5.12
N SER A 221 6.83 -9.48 -5.21
CA SER A 221 6.47 -10.35 -4.10
C SER A 221 7.71 -11.12 -3.65
N LEU A 222 7.80 -11.47 -2.38
CA LEU A 222 8.95 -12.26 -1.91
C LEU A 222 9.14 -13.51 -2.80
N GLN A 223 8.02 -14.12 -3.21
CA GLN A 223 8.01 -15.19 -4.20
C GLN A 223 8.68 -14.79 -5.53
N SER A 224 8.29 -13.65 -6.13
CA SER A 224 8.91 -13.14 -7.36
C SER A 224 10.41 -12.83 -7.21
N GLN A 225 10.85 -12.36 -6.05
CA GLN A 225 12.27 -12.13 -5.79
C GLN A 225 13.05 -13.44 -5.69
N LEU A 226 12.49 -14.42 -4.97
CA LEU A 226 13.06 -15.76 -4.84
C LEU A 226 13.06 -16.51 -6.17
N ASP A 227 12.03 -16.34 -7.01
CA ASP A 227 11.97 -16.89 -8.36
C ASP A 227 13.14 -16.37 -9.20
N LYS A 228 13.34 -15.04 -9.24
CA LYS A 228 14.47 -14.43 -9.95
C LYS A 228 15.83 -14.87 -9.42
N MET A 229 15.97 -15.03 -8.10
CA MET A 229 17.20 -15.58 -7.50
C MET A 229 17.42 -17.04 -7.92
N SER A 230 16.36 -17.85 -7.95
CA SER A 230 16.45 -19.25 -8.36
C SER A 230 16.77 -19.42 -9.84
N GLU A 231 16.34 -18.48 -10.68
CA GLU A 231 16.57 -18.49 -12.13
C GLU A 231 17.88 -17.81 -12.54
N ASN A 232 18.59 -17.14 -11.61
CA ASN A 232 19.84 -16.45 -11.89
C ASN A 232 20.99 -17.46 -12.16
N PRO A 233 21.55 -17.51 -13.39
CA PRO A 233 22.61 -18.44 -13.75
C PRO A 233 23.93 -18.22 -12.99
N GLN A 234 24.11 -17.04 -12.39
CA GLN A 234 25.32 -16.68 -11.63
C GLN A 234 25.30 -17.18 -10.18
N LEU A 235 24.13 -17.58 -9.67
CA LEU A 235 24.02 -18.18 -8.33
C LEU A 235 24.17 -19.69 -8.43
N ASN A 236 24.96 -20.28 -7.54
CA ASN A 236 25.09 -21.72 -7.46
C ASN A 236 23.75 -22.32 -7.00
N GLN A 237 23.17 -23.20 -7.81
CA GLN A 237 21.87 -23.80 -7.53
C GLN A 237 21.98 -25.08 -6.69
N LEU A 238 21.05 -25.25 -5.76
CA LEU A 238 20.80 -26.54 -5.11
C LEU A 238 20.05 -27.45 -6.08
N ARG A 239 20.64 -28.61 -6.39
CA ARG A 239 20.00 -29.59 -7.26
C ARG A 239 18.99 -30.41 -6.46
N ILE A 240 17.74 -30.34 -6.87
CA ILE A 240 16.64 -31.11 -6.31
C ILE A 240 16.37 -32.31 -7.23
N SER A 241 16.16 -33.48 -6.64
CA SER A 241 15.93 -34.75 -7.34
C SER A 241 14.87 -35.58 -6.61
N ASN A 242 14.38 -36.65 -7.26
CA ASN A 242 13.35 -37.53 -6.71
C ASN A 242 12.08 -36.79 -6.24
N ALA A 243 11.72 -35.70 -6.93
CA ALA A 243 10.60 -34.84 -6.63
C ALA A 243 9.46 -35.09 -7.62
N LEU A 244 8.21 -35.14 -7.15
CA LEU A 244 7.04 -35.36 -8.00
C LEU A 244 6.49 -34.02 -8.50
N SER A 245 6.04 -33.96 -9.75
CA SER A 245 5.42 -32.75 -10.31
C SER A 245 3.98 -32.53 -9.85
N SER A 246 3.33 -33.57 -9.28
CA SER A 246 1.94 -33.50 -8.82
C SER A 246 1.67 -34.41 -7.62
N TYR A 247 0.79 -33.96 -6.73
CA TYR A 247 0.33 -34.67 -5.54
C TYR A 247 -1.20 -34.59 -5.44
N ASN A 248 -1.84 -35.60 -4.85
CA ASN A 248 -3.22 -35.46 -4.40
C ASN A 248 -3.26 -34.80 -3.01
N THR A 249 -4.39 -34.18 -2.69
CA THR A 249 -4.63 -33.68 -1.33
C THR A 249 -4.40 -34.78 -0.28
N ASN A 250 -3.59 -34.48 0.74
CA ASN A 250 -3.08 -35.35 1.82
C ASN A 250 -1.88 -36.25 1.48
N ASP A 251 -1.38 -36.26 0.24
CA ASP A 251 -0.15 -36.98 -0.08
C ASP A 251 1.06 -36.39 0.65
N PHE A 252 2.07 -37.22 0.88
CA PHE A 252 3.30 -36.79 1.55
C PHE A 252 4.32 -36.27 0.53
N VAL A 253 4.76 -35.03 0.75
CA VAL A 253 5.79 -34.39 -0.08
C VAL A 253 7.16 -34.85 0.39
N ASN A 254 7.90 -35.51 -0.52
CA ASN A 254 9.27 -35.96 -0.32
C ASN A 254 10.11 -35.59 -1.53
N PHE A 255 11.35 -35.19 -1.30
CA PHE A 255 12.34 -34.92 -2.35
C PHE A 255 13.76 -35.07 -1.81
N SER A 256 14.72 -35.24 -2.69
CA SER A 256 16.14 -35.27 -2.36
C SER A 256 16.84 -34.02 -2.86
N PHE A 257 17.95 -33.62 -2.24
CA PHE A 257 18.79 -32.54 -2.73
C PHE A 257 20.27 -32.79 -2.43
N ASP A 258 21.15 -32.16 -3.22
CA ASP A 258 22.61 -32.24 -3.08
C ASP A 258 23.17 -30.83 -2.88
N THR A 259 23.95 -30.62 -1.80
CA THR A 259 24.63 -29.34 -1.56
C THR A 259 25.85 -29.13 -2.47
N ASN A 260 26.19 -30.09 -3.32
CA ASN A 260 27.33 -30.06 -4.24
C ASN A 260 28.66 -29.74 -3.52
N GLY A 261 28.81 -30.24 -2.29
CA GLY A 261 29.99 -30.03 -1.47
C GLY A 261 30.00 -28.70 -0.70
N ALA A 262 29.02 -27.82 -0.86
CA ALA A 262 28.89 -26.62 -0.03
C ALA A 262 28.46 -26.98 1.41
N ARG A 263 29.07 -26.32 2.39
CA ARG A 263 28.69 -26.36 3.81
C ARG A 263 27.80 -25.18 4.15
N GLY A 264 26.73 -25.43 4.91
CA GLY A 264 25.88 -24.37 5.42
C GLY A 264 24.65 -24.88 6.16
N TYR A 265 23.77 -23.96 6.53
CA TYR A 265 22.53 -24.19 7.24
C TYR A 265 21.36 -24.15 6.27
N LEU A 266 20.57 -25.22 6.26
CA LEU A 266 19.42 -25.34 5.37
C LEU A 266 18.19 -24.63 5.95
N SER A 267 17.49 -23.89 5.11
CA SER A 267 16.12 -23.44 5.36
C SER A 267 15.21 -23.89 4.23
N VAL A 268 14.06 -24.47 4.57
CA VAL A 268 13.03 -24.92 3.64
C VAL A 268 11.78 -24.08 3.87
N LEU A 269 11.40 -23.30 2.87
CA LEU A 269 10.36 -22.28 2.94
C LEU A 269 9.25 -22.61 1.94
N PHE A 270 8.00 -22.61 2.39
CA PHE A 270 6.84 -22.46 1.52
C PHE A 270 6.49 -20.99 1.45
N VAL A 271 6.42 -20.42 0.24
CA VAL A 271 6.13 -19.00 0.04
C VAL A 271 4.96 -18.84 -0.92
N GLU A 272 3.92 -18.13 -0.48
CA GLU A 272 2.77 -17.77 -1.29
C GLU A 272 2.62 -16.25 -1.30
N ARG A 273 2.97 -15.62 -2.43
CA ARG A 273 3.12 -14.16 -2.58
C ARG A 273 4.11 -13.58 -1.56
N ASN A 274 3.61 -13.18 -0.39
CA ASN A 274 4.37 -12.61 0.72
C ASN A 274 4.22 -13.39 2.02
N LYS A 275 3.40 -14.45 2.05
CA LYS A 275 3.25 -15.32 3.21
C LYS A 275 4.34 -16.38 3.19
N VAL A 276 5.12 -16.48 4.27
CA VAL A 276 6.17 -17.48 4.41
C VAL A 276 5.78 -18.47 5.50
N THR A 277 5.84 -19.76 5.18
CA THR A 277 5.76 -20.85 6.14
C THR A 277 7.10 -21.57 6.15
N VAL A 278 7.74 -21.65 7.32
CA VAL A 278 9.02 -22.36 7.45
C VAL A 278 8.76 -23.82 7.77
N LEU A 279 9.17 -24.70 6.85
CA LEU A 279 9.09 -26.14 7.02
C LEU A 279 10.29 -26.66 7.82
N TYR A 280 11.46 -26.05 7.63
CA TYR A 280 12.70 -26.33 8.36
C TYR A 280 13.63 -25.10 8.39
N PRO A 281 14.35 -24.83 9.50
CA PRO A 281 14.12 -25.39 10.83
C PRO A 281 12.74 -24.98 11.38
N ASN A 282 12.17 -25.76 12.29
CA ASN A 282 10.89 -25.45 12.92
C ASN A 282 11.03 -25.52 14.45
N PRO A 283 10.03 -25.12 15.26
CA PRO A 283 10.16 -25.09 16.73
C PRO A 283 10.54 -26.42 17.38
N LYS A 284 10.36 -27.56 16.67
CA LYS A 284 10.74 -28.90 17.15
C LYS A 284 12.15 -29.31 16.74
N VAL A 285 12.79 -28.59 15.82
CA VAL A 285 14.06 -29.00 15.19
C VAL A 285 14.96 -27.78 14.98
N VAL A 286 16.07 -27.76 15.72
CA VAL A 286 17.12 -26.75 15.54
C VAL A 286 17.92 -27.04 14.28
N SER A 287 18.21 -26.01 13.49
CA SER A 287 19.04 -26.13 12.28
C SER A 287 20.45 -26.60 12.65
N LYS A 288 20.99 -27.53 11.87
CA LYS A 288 22.40 -27.93 11.93
C LYS A 288 23.08 -27.60 10.61
N GLU A 289 24.40 -27.47 10.65
CA GLU A 289 25.21 -27.35 9.44
C GLU A 289 25.21 -28.70 8.69
N ILE A 290 25.03 -28.65 7.38
CA ILE A 290 24.93 -29.83 6.51
C ILE A 290 25.88 -29.73 5.31
N GLN A 291 26.27 -30.89 4.78
CA GLN A 291 27.09 -31.03 3.56
C GLN A 291 26.86 -32.40 2.93
N GLY A 292 26.47 -32.43 1.64
CA GLY A 292 26.26 -33.65 0.88
C GLY A 292 24.82 -33.84 0.42
N ARG A 293 24.38 -35.10 0.32
CA ARG A 293 23.06 -35.48 -0.18
C ARG A 293 22.11 -35.80 0.96
N TYR A 294 20.88 -35.30 0.86
CA TYR A 294 19.85 -35.50 1.88
C TYR A 294 18.48 -35.74 1.24
N SER A 295 17.61 -36.39 2.00
CA SER A 295 16.20 -36.63 1.71
C SER A 295 15.32 -35.87 2.70
N PHE A 296 14.52 -34.94 2.19
CA PHE A 296 13.59 -34.15 2.99
C PHE A 296 12.17 -34.74 2.93
N PRO A 297 11.45 -34.82 4.07
CA PRO A 297 11.84 -34.45 5.43
C PRO A 297 12.62 -35.54 6.21
N LYS A 298 12.77 -36.75 5.64
CA LYS A 298 13.26 -37.97 6.30
C LYS A 298 14.54 -37.78 7.14
N ASP A 299 15.54 -37.10 6.60
CA ASP A 299 16.85 -36.96 7.25
C ASP A 299 16.91 -35.81 8.27
N PHE A 300 15.87 -34.98 8.34
CA PHE A 300 15.88 -33.74 9.12
C PHE A 300 15.11 -33.84 10.44
N PHE A 301 14.06 -34.67 10.53
CA PHE A 301 13.40 -35.16 11.75
C PHE A 301 12.21 -36.07 11.39
N ASN A 302 11.60 -36.77 12.36
CA ASN A 302 10.43 -37.65 12.15
C ASN A 302 9.11 -36.86 12.00
N PHE A 303 9.06 -35.91 11.05
CA PHE A 303 7.83 -35.22 10.66
C PHE A 303 7.51 -35.52 9.19
N LYS A 304 6.26 -35.27 8.83
CA LYS A 304 5.77 -35.44 7.46
C LYS A 304 5.17 -34.12 6.98
N VAL A 305 5.42 -33.77 5.72
CA VAL A 305 4.81 -32.61 5.06
C VAL A 305 3.68 -33.14 4.17
N ARG A 306 2.46 -32.64 4.36
CA ARG A 306 1.30 -33.01 3.54
C ARG A 306 1.02 -31.93 2.51
N ALA A 307 0.71 -32.35 1.29
CA ALA A 307 0.13 -31.49 0.28
C ALA A 307 -1.34 -31.20 0.64
N PHE A 308 -1.73 -29.93 0.62
CA PHE A 308 -3.11 -29.50 0.83
C PHE A 308 -3.46 -28.39 -0.17
N LYS A 309 -4.73 -28.32 -0.53
CA LYS A 309 -5.29 -27.39 -1.51
C LYS A 309 -5.96 -26.23 -0.79
N ASN A 310 -5.39 -25.04 -0.90
CA ASN A 310 -5.87 -23.87 -0.12
C ASN A 310 -7.00 -23.11 -0.83
N CYS A 311 -7.20 -23.34 -2.13
CA CYS A 311 -8.26 -22.68 -2.89
C CYS A 311 -9.61 -23.42 -2.82
N ASN A 312 -10.67 -22.67 -2.52
CA ASN A 312 -12.04 -23.18 -2.53
C ASN A 312 -12.55 -23.27 -3.98
N GLY A 313 -12.77 -24.48 -4.49
CA GLY A 313 -13.40 -24.73 -5.80
C GLY A 313 -12.46 -24.77 -7.01
N CYS A 314 -11.15 -24.63 -6.82
CA CYS A 314 -10.16 -24.83 -7.89
C CYS A 314 -10.01 -26.33 -8.23
N GLN A 315 -9.62 -26.67 -9.46
CA GLN A 315 -9.27 -28.05 -9.83
C GLN A 315 -7.83 -28.39 -9.46
N GLU A 316 -6.92 -27.42 -9.51
CA GLU A 316 -5.50 -27.59 -9.21
C GLU A 316 -4.99 -26.37 -8.42
N ASP A 317 -4.06 -26.57 -7.49
CA ASP A 317 -3.40 -25.51 -6.72
C ASP A 317 -1.87 -25.63 -6.84
N LYS A 318 -1.20 -24.51 -7.13
CA LYS A 318 0.23 -24.50 -7.48
C LYS A 318 1.06 -24.12 -6.26
N THR A 319 1.91 -25.03 -5.80
CA THR A 319 2.74 -24.87 -4.60
C THR A 319 4.21 -24.71 -4.98
N THR A 320 4.90 -23.73 -4.38
CA THR A 320 6.35 -23.54 -4.55
C THR A 320 7.08 -23.60 -3.20
N ILE A 321 8.12 -24.44 -3.13
CA ILE A 321 9.03 -24.58 -1.99
C ILE A 321 10.41 -24.08 -2.40
N TYR A 322 11.03 -23.26 -1.56
CA TYR A 322 12.40 -22.79 -1.73
C TYR A 322 13.32 -23.43 -0.68
N LEU A 323 14.49 -23.88 -1.13
CA LEU A 323 15.58 -24.35 -0.30
C LEU A 323 16.68 -23.29 -0.32
N LEU A 324 17.11 -22.84 0.86
CA LEU A 324 18.21 -21.89 1.02
C LEU A 324 19.31 -22.55 1.86
N LEU A 325 20.53 -22.60 1.34
CA LEU A 325 21.71 -23.00 2.10
C LEU A 325 22.58 -21.77 2.36
N THR A 326 22.66 -21.36 3.62
CA THR A 326 23.38 -20.15 4.05
C THR A 326 24.60 -20.49 4.92
N PRO A 327 25.68 -19.68 4.93
CA PRO A 327 26.84 -19.91 5.80
C PRO A 327 26.56 -19.81 7.30
N GLN A 328 25.48 -19.12 7.69
CA GLN A 328 25.03 -18.96 9.07
C GLN A 328 23.54 -19.30 9.18
N PRO A 329 23.04 -19.73 10.36
CA PRO A 329 21.62 -19.94 10.58
C PRO A 329 20.85 -18.63 10.35
N LEU A 330 19.65 -18.72 9.77
CA LEU A 330 18.75 -17.57 9.76
C LEU A 330 18.36 -17.22 11.21
N SER A 331 18.88 -16.11 11.72
CA SER A 331 18.57 -15.62 13.07
C SER A 331 17.06 -15.37 13.19
N SER A 332 16.43 -16.04 14.16
CA SER A 332 14.99 -16.03 14.51
C SER A 332 14.04 -15.31 13.53
N LEU A 333 13.13 -16.12 12.97
CA LEU A 333 12.10 -15.75 11.98
C LEU A 333 11.18 -14.59 12.38
N ASN A 334 11.20 -14.15 13.64
CA ASN A 334 10.56 -12.91 14.10
C ASN A 334 11.18 -11.64 13.50
N SER A 335 12.31 -11.76 12.79
CA SER A 335 13.02 -10.66 12.15
C SER A 335 12.91 -10.65 10.61
N MET A 336 12.08 -11.52 10.02
CA MET A 336 11.73 -11.44 8.59
C MET A 336 10.61 -10.41 8.35
N SER A 337 10.82 -9.17 8.79
CA SER A 337 10.23 -8.01 8.11
C SER A 337 11.15 -7.61 6.94
N ARG A 338 10.59 -6.97 5.93
CA ARG A 338 11.16 -6.64 4.61
C ARG A 338 12.58 -6.03 4.59
N ASP A 339 13.14 -5.62 5.72
CA ASP A 339 14.43 -4.93 5.82
C ASP A 339 15.66 -5.87 5.81
N LYS A 340 15.49 -7.18 6.05
CA LYS A 340 16.63 -8.13 6.10
C LYS A 340 17.00 -8.81 4.77
N LEU A 341 16.32 -8.51 3.67
CA LEU A 341 16.69 -9.02 2.34
C LEU A 341 17.50 -8.04 1.48
N LEU A 342 17.82 -6.85 2.00
CA LEU A 342 18.61 -5.83 1.28
C LEU A 342 20.02 -5.60 1.83
N SER A 343 20.49 -6.35 2.84
CA SER A 343 21.85 -6.16 3.37
C SER A 343 22.86 -7.13 2.76
N PHE A 344 23.11 -6.98 1.46
CA PHE A 344 24.35 -7.43 0.80
C PHE A 344 25.14 -6.25 0.22
N SER A 345 25.09 -5.09 0.89
CA SER A 345 26.05 -4.02 0.68
C SER A 345 26.50 -3.45 2.02
N LYS A 346 27.82 -3.31 2.17
CA LYS A 346 28.50 -2.61 3.26
C LYS A 346 27.97 -1.18 3.35
N GLU A 347 27.80 -0.73 4.60
CA GLU A 347 27.54 0.65 5.05
C GLU A 347 26.08 1.15 5.03
N SER A 348 25.45 1.16 6.21
CA SER A 348 24.53 2.24 6.57
C SER A 348 24.51 2.47 8.08
N ASN A 349 24.96 3.64 8.50
CA ASN A 349 24.92 4.12 9.88
C ASN A 349 23.48 4.50 10.28
N ARG A 350 22.89 3.79 11.25
CA ARG A 350 22.08 4.37 12.35
C ARG A 350 21.63 3.28 13.32
N ALA A 351 22.46 3.07 14.33
CA ALA A 351 22.11 2.38 15.57
C ALA A 351 21.58 3.37 16.63
N LYS A 352 20.92 2.82 17.66
CA LYS A 352 20.31 3.38 18.89
C LYS A 352 18.78 3.49 18.74
N VAL A 353 17.97 2.63 19.36
CA VAL A 353 17.82 2.46 20.83
C VAL A 353 17.65 0.97 21.23
N ILE A 354 18.12 0.68 22.44
CA ILE A 354 18.41 -0.62 23.09
C ILE A 354 17.18 -1.22 23.80
N SER A 355 16.99 -2.54 23.73
CA SER A 355 16.61 -3.34 24.91
C SER A 355 17.39 -4.67 24.93
N LYS A 356 18.33 -4.73 25.89
CA LYS A 356 19.11 -5.83 26.47
C LYS A 356 18.63 -7.27 26.17
N ASP A 357 19.48 -8.10 25.59
CA ASP A 357 20.31 -9.11 26.30
C ASP A 357 21.12 -9.97 25.30
N VAL A 358 22.35 -10.33 25.71
CA VAL A 358 23.36 -11.19 25.06
C VAL A 358 24.33 -10.50 24.08
N GLU A 359 25.53 -10.28 24.62
CA GLU A 359 26.79 -10.00 23.92
C GLU A 359 27.45 -11.32 23.53
N LEU A 360 27.93 -11.45 22.29
CA LEU A 360 28.87 -12.51 21.88
C LEU A 360 30.02 -11.87 21.09
N VAL A 361 31.22 -11.96 21.68
CA VAL A 361 32.50 -11.48 21.15
C VAL A 361 33.05 -12.47 20.09
N GLU A 362 33.80 -11.91 19.13
CA GLU A 362 34.29 -12.48 17.88
C GLU A 362 35.07 -13.81 17.96
N SER A 363 35.02 -14.58 16.85
CA SER A 363 36.24 -15.15 16.28
C SER A 363 36.16 -15.13 14.74
N GLN A 364 37.13 -14.49 14.09
CA GLN A 364 37.46 -14.75 12.70
C GLN A 364 38.24 -16.07 12.64
N PRO A 365 37.97 -16.92 11.63
CA PRO A 365 39.03 -17.15 10.67
C PRO A 365 38.55 -17.11 9.22
N THR A 366 39.36 -16.45 8.40
CA THR A 366 39.37 -16.48 6.95
C THR A 366 39.47 -17.90 6.36
N LYS A 367 38.55 -18.30 5.46
CA LYS A 367 38.83 -18.97 4.17
C LYS A 367 37.54 -19.34 3.40
N GLN A 368 37.52 -18.91 2.13
CA GLN A 368 36.63 -19.30 1.01
C GLN A 368 35.11 -19.05 1.16
N SER A 369 34.62 -18.11 0.33
CA SER A 369 33.22 -17.80 0.12
C SER A 369 32.41 -19.02 -0.37
N SER A 370 31.71 -19.72 0.53
CA SER A 370 30.53 -20.49 0.15
C SER A 370 29.36 -19.52 -0.03
N GLY A 371 29.11 -19.13 -1.28
CA GLY A 371 27.94 -18.30 -1.62
C GLY A 371 26.63 -18.99 -1.25
N LEU A 372 25.59 -18.19 -1.03
CA LEU A 372 24.20 -18.65 -0.88
C LEU A 372 23.85 -19.64 -2.00
N LEU A 373 23.35 -20.82 -1.65
CA LEU A 373 22.71 -21.71 -2.63
C LEU A 373 21.19 -21.61 -2.51
N ILE A 374 20.52 -21.53 -3.65
CA ILE A 374 19.06 -21.55 -3.74
C ILE A 374 18.59 -22.72 -4.61
N GLY A 375 17.56 -23.42 -4.14
CA GLY A 375 16.84 -24.44 -4.90
C GLY A 375 15.36 -24.10 -4.91
N ARG A 376 14.68 -24.32 -6.03
CA ARG A 376 13.24 -24.12 -6.19
C ARG A 376 12.59 -25.44 -6.58
N TYR A 377 11.54 -25.81 -5.85
CA TYR A 377 10.73 -26.98 -6.12
C TYR A 377 9.27 -26.58 -6.28
N GLU A 378 8.72 -26.85 -7.45
CA GLU A 378 7.35 -26.48 -7.81
C GLU A 378 6.55 -27.74 -8.15
N PHE A 379 5.34 -27.84 -7.61
CA PHE A 379 4.42 -28.95 -7.87
C PHE A 379 2.96 -28.51 -7.79
N VAL A 380 2.08 -29.34 -8.35
CA VAL A 380 0.63 -29.11 -8.35
C VAL A 380 -0.06 -30.02 -7.35
N VAL A 381 -1.06 -29.50 -6.63
CA VAL A 381 -1.94 -30.28 -5.75
C VAL A 381 -3.31 -30.41 -6.40
N ARG A 382 -3.76 -31.65 -6.56
CA ARG A 382 -5.09 -31.99 -7.12
C ARG A 382 -6.12 -32.19 -6.02
#